data_AF-A0A2G2PWV2-F1
#
_entry.id   AF-A0A2G2PWV2-F1
#
_cell.length_a   1.000
_cell.length_b   1.000
_cell.length_c   1.000
_cell.angle_alpha   90.00
_cell.angle_beta   90.00
_cell.angle_gamma   90.00
#
_symmetry.space_group_name_H-M   'P 1'
#
loop_
_entity.id
_entity.type
_entity.pdbx_description
1 polymer ?
#
loop_
_entity_poly.entity_id
_entity_poly.type
_entity_poly.pdbx_seq_one_letter_code
_entity_poly.pdbx_strand_id
1 'polypeptide(L)'
;MTIMKTRLLFMLLFTTVSTFTFAQTTLIPDSNFEQALIDLGIDSDGVINGEVLTADVEDVLSLEVQENSISDLTGIEDFSSLQDLYCFGNQLTNLNISQNSVLALLWCYENQLTTLNVTQNTLLTELNIRSNQFSSLDVTQNSFLTYLNISSNQFNTLDVTQNLLLTTLVVTYNQFSSLDVTHNTSLTTLRLTSNQFASIDISQNINLTWLTASINQFASIDLSQNLALVSLSIIENQLTSIDVSENAELQGLVCDNNLITNIDLSQNTLLQTVRCEGNQLTSLNIKNGNSNGIISFHTINNPNLDCIQVDADVVDNIPANWDYDAGVSFSNDCEYLGVNDNELSEISIYPNPTNDKLFAAIGDTDTIQSLQLFSVTGKLLLDSNLTEIDVSNLPTGMYLLKIQTDKGLSVKKVIKK
;
A
#
# COMPACT_ATOMS: atom_id res chain seq x y z
N MET A 1 -88.03 -69.58 -0.23
CA MET A 1 -87.37 -68.27 -0.19
C MET A 1 -86.38 -68.31 0.96
N THR A 2 -85.17 -68.82 0.69
CA THR A 2 -84.12 -68.99 1.71
C THR A 2 -82.79 -68.75 1.01
N ILE A 3 -82.05 -67.76 1.49
CA ILE A 3 -80.86 -67.16 0.86
C ILE A 3 -79.62 -67.98 1.22
N MET A 4 -78.88 -68.46 0.21
CA MET A 4 -77.50 -68.97 0.36
C MET A 4 -76.51 -67.81 0.19
N LYS A 5 -75.66 -67.59 1.20
CA LYS A 5 -74.55 -66.63 1.17
C LYS A 5 -73.33 -67.27 0.53
N THR A 6 -72.92 -66.80 -0.65
CA THR A 6 -71.63 -67.14 -1.26
C THR A 6 -70.59 -66.12 -0.79
N ARG A 7 -69.61 -66.56 0.02
CA ARG A 7 -68.44 -65.75 0.38
C ARG A 7 -67.42 -65.83 -0.77
N LEU A 8 -67.23 -64.73 -1.49
CA LEU A 8 -66.10 -64.56 -2.41
C LEU A 8 -64.86 -64.20 -1.58
N LEU A 9 -63.86 -65.09 -1.57
CA LEU A 9 -62.56 -64.84 -0.97
C LEU A 9 -61.70 -64.09 -2.02
N PHE A 10 -61.52 -62.78 -1.85
CA PHE A 10 -60.56 -62.01 -2.65
C PHE A 10 -59.16 -62.29 -2.12
N MET A 11 -58.39 -63.09 -2.84
CA MET A 11 -56.97 -63.32 -2.56
C MET A 11 -56.20 -62.13 -3.14
N LEU A 12 -55.82 -61.18 -2.29
CA LEU A 12 -54.94 -60.06 -2.66
C LEU A 12 -53.53 -60.64 -2.93
N LEU A 13 -53.15 -60.70 -4.20
CA LEU A 13 -51.79 -61.04 -4.61
C LEU A 13 -50.92 -59.79 -4.39
N PHE A 14 -50.24 -59.71 -3.24
CA PHE A 14 -49.18 -58.74 -3.01
C PHE A 14 -47.97 -59.15 -3.86
N THR A 15 -47.88 -58.63 -5.09
CA THR A 15 -46.62 -58.63 -5.83
C THR A 15 -45.73 -57.56 -5.23
N THR A 16 -44.83 -57.97 -4.33
CA THR A 16 -43.67 -57.16 -3.96
C THR A 16 -42.81 -56.99 -5.21
N VAL A 17 -43.01 -55.90 -5.93
CA VAL A 17 -42.03 -55.43 -6.90
C VAL A 17 -40.84 -54.97 -6.07
N SER A 18 -39.83 -55.83 -5.95
CA SER A 18 -38.53 -55.45 -5.42
C SER A 18 -37.95 -54.42 -6.38
N THR A 19 -38.18 -53.14 -6.13
CA THR A 19 -37.42 -52.09 -6.79
C THR A 19 -35.98 -52.27 -6.33
N PHE A 20 -35.12 -52.74 -7.23
CA PHE A 20 -33.68 -52.65 -7.02
C PHE A 20 -33.33 -51.17 -6.93
N THR A 21 -33.24 -50.64 -5.71
CA THR A 21 -32.63 -49.34 -5.45
C THR A 21 -31.13 -49.57 -5.56
N PHE A 22 -30.55 -49.24 -6.72
CA PHE A 22 -29.11 -49.07 -6.80
C PHE A 22 -28.75 -47.85 -5.97
N ALA A 23 -27.72 -47.96 -5.14
CA ALA A 23 -27.16 -46.79 -4.48
C ALA A 23 -26.67 -45.82 -5.57
N GLN A 24 -26.96 -44.54 -5.41
CA GLN A 24 -26.48 -43.52 -6.33
C GLN A 24 -24.98 -43.34 -6.10
N THR A 25 -24.22 -43.27 -7.20
CA THR A 25 -22.78 -42.98 -7.17
C THR A 25 -22.50 -41.62 -7.80
N THR A 26 -21.47 -40.98 -7.28
CA THR A 26 -20.86 -39.75 -7.75
C THR A 26 -19.59 -40.11 -8.51
N LEU A 27 -19.45 -39.60 -9.73
CA LEU A 27 -18.29 -39.87 -10.58
C LEU A 27 -17.05 -39.11 -10.07
N ILE A 28 -15.95 -39.81 -9.82
CA ILE A 28 -14.65 -39.27 -9.36
C ILE A 28 -13.55 -39.77 -10.31
N PRO A 29 -13.37 -39.17 -11.51
CA PRO A 29 -12.52 -39.75 -12.55
C PRO A 29 -11.02 -39.64 -12.25
N ASP A 30 -10.61 -38.73 -11.36
CA ASP A 30 -9.22 -38.56 -10.94
C ASP A 30 -8.90 -39.50 -9.79
N SER A 31 -8.01 -40.46 -10.03
CA SER A 31 -7.62 -41.46 -9.03
C SER A 31 -6.91 -40.86 -7.81
N ASN A 32 -6.27 -39.69 -7.94
CA ASN A 32 -5.67 -39.02 -6.79
C ASN A 32 -6.74 -38.33 -5.95
N PHE A 33 -7.80 -37.80 -6.58
CA PHE A 33 -8.94 -37.26 -5.84
C PHE A 33 -9.66 -38.38 -5.08
N GLU A 34 -9.93 -39.49 -5.75
CA GLU A 34 -10.55 -40.67 -5.13
C GLU A 34 -9.68 -41.23 -3.99
N GLN A 35 -8.36 -41.37 -4.20
CA GLN A 35 -7.44 -41.78 -3.13
C GLN A 35 -7.47 -40.81 -1.95
N ALA A 36 -7.58 -39.49 -2.19
CA ALA A 36 -7.71 -38.52 -1.11
C ALA A 36 -9.02 -38.72 -0.34
N LEU A 37 -10.13 -39.02 -1.02
CA LEU A 37 -11.40 -39.35 -0.35
C LEU A 37 -11.30 -40.63 0.49
N ILE A 38 -10.59 -41.65 -0.01
CA ILE A 38 -10.31 -42.89 0.74
C ILE A 38 -9.46 -42.59 1.98
N ASP A 39 -8.40 -41.78 1.84
CA ASP A 39 -7.50 -41.43 2.95
C ASP A 39 -8.21 -40.62 4.04
N LEU A 40 -9.20 -39.81 3.65
CA LEU A 40 -10.09 -39.09 4.56
C LEU A 40 -11.18 -39.97 5.18
N GLY A 41 -11.33 -41.22 4.71
CA GLY A 41 -12.39 -42.13 5.14
C GLY A 41 -13.79 -41.71 4.68
N ILE A 42 -13.87 -40.90 3.62
CA ILE A 42 -15.12 -40.49 2.98
C ILE A 42 -15.59 -41.62 2.07
N ASP A 43 -14.72 -42.10 1.19
CA ASP A 43 -15.05 -43.20 0.28
C ASP A 43 -15.11 -44.54 1.04
N SER A 44 -16.33 -45.01 1.32
CA SER A 44 -16.60 -46.07 2.27
C SER A 44 -16.22 -47.48 1.77
N ASP A 45 -16.09 -47.67 0.45
CA ASP A 45 -15.69 -48.96 -0.11
C ASP A 45 -14.16 -49.13 -0.16
N GLY A 46 -13.42 -48.02 -0.05
CA GLY A 46 -11.97 -47.97 0.02
C GLY A 46 -11.26 -48.46 -1.23
N VAL A 47 -11.90 -48.40 -2.40
CA VAL A 47 -11.32 -48.84 -3.67
C VAL A 47 -11.31 -47.74 -4.72
N ILE A 48 -10.15 -47.50 -5.34
CA ILE A 48 -10.04 -46.61 -6.50
C ILE A 48 -10.75 -47.26 -7.70
N ASN A 49 -11.98 -46.84 -7.98
CA ASN A 49 -12.85 -47.39 -9.01
C ASN A 49 -13.44 -46.32 -9.94
N GLY A 50 -13.18 -45.03 -9.68
CA GLY A 50 -13.67 -43.87 -10.41
C GLY A 50 -15.01 -43.32 -9.92
N GLU A 51 -15.52 -43.78 -8.79
CA GLU A 51 -16.80 -43.38 -8.21
C GLU A 51 -16.82 -43.49 -6.68
N VAL A 52 -17.66 -42.69 -6.04
CA VAL A 52 -17.94 -42.77 -4.61
C VAL A 52 -19.44 -42.87 -4.39
N LEU A 53 -19.92 -43.47 -3.30
CA LEU A 53 -21.36 -43.41 -2.99
C LEU A 53 -21.76 -41.95 -2.76
N THR A 54 -22.83 -41.48 -3.39
CA THR A 54 -23.29 -40.09 -3.20
C THR A 54 -23.65 -39.82 -1.72
N ALA A 55 -24.14 -40.84 -1.01
CA ALA A 55 -24.42 -40.78 0.41
C ALA A 55 -23.17 -40.54 1.29
N ASP A 56 -21.98 -40.88 0.78
CA ASP A 56 -20.73 -40.66 1.51
C ASP A 56 -20.28 -39.18 1.44
N VAL A 57 -20.68 -38.46 0.38
CA VAL A 57 -20.23 -37.08 0.11
C VAL A 57 -21.28 -36.01 0.40
N GLU A 58 -22.58 -36.35 0.41
CA GLU A 58 -23.67 -35.37 0.47
C GLU A 58 -23.70 -34.54 1.77
N ASP A 59 -23.23 -35.14 2.88
CA ASP A 59 -23.18 -34.54 4.22
C ASP A 59 -21.78 -33.99 4.60
N VAL A 60 -20.80 -34.07 3.70
CA VAL A 60 -19.44 -33.56 3.96
C VAL A 60 -19.48 -32.03 4.04
N LEU A 61 -19.11 -31.49 5.21
CA LEU A 61 -19.12 -30.04 5.47
C LEU A 61 -17.80 -29.36 5.10
N SER A 62 -16.68 -30.07 5.26
CA SER A 62 -15.33 -29.57 4.96
C SER A 62 -14.56 -30.65 4.24
N LEU A 63 -13.89 -30.27 3.15
CA LEU A 63 -13.09 -31.17 2.33
C LEU A 63 -11.66 -30.63 2.20
N GLU A 64 -10.69 -31.41 2.68
CA GLU A 64 -9.27 -31.09 2.68
C GLU A 64 -8.50 -32.04 1.74
N VAL A 65 -8.30 -31.60 0.50
CA VAL A 65 -7.67 -32.39 -0.57
C VAL A 65 -6.46 -31.67 -1.19
N GLN A 66 -5.84 -30.76 -0.43
CA GLN A 66 -4.63 -30.04 -0.82
C GLN A 66 -3.42 -30.96 -1.04
N GLU A 67 -2.48 -30.53 -1.90
CA GLU A 67 -1.16 -31.15 -2.11
C GLU A 67 -1.16 -32.63 -2.55
N ASN A 68 -2.27 -33.12 -3.11
CA ASN A 68 -2.45 -34.52 -3.51
C ASN A 68 -2.18 -34.78 -5.01
N SER A 69 -1.62 -33.80 -5.73
CA SER A 69 -1.42 -33.89 -7.20
C SER A 69 -2.72 -34.18 -7.97
N ILE A 70 -3.85 -33.67 -7.48
CA ILE A 70 -5.17 -33.81 -8.11
C ILE A 70 -5.21 -32.90 -9.34
N SER A 71 -5.65 -33.42 -10.48
CA SER A 71 -5.78 -32.67 -11.73
C SER A 71 -7.24 -32.36 -12.10
N ASP A 72 -8.19 -33.15 -11.59
CA ASP A 72 -9.62 -33.00 -11.85
C ASP A 72 -10.45 -33.27 -10.57
N LEU A 73 -11.30 -32.31 -10.20
CA LEU A 73 -12.23 -32.39 -9.07
C LEU A 73 -13.68 -32.70 -9.51
N THR A 74 -13.88 -33.19 -10.74
CA THR A 74 -15.19 -33.68 -11.19
C THR A 74 -15.81 -34.60 -10.13
N GLY A 75 -17.08 -34.33 -9.80
CA GLY A 75 -17.81 -35.00 -8.72
C GLY A 75 -17.95 -34.12 -7.47
N ILE A 76 -17.15 -33.07 -7.32
CA ILE A 76 -17.28 -32.09 -6.23
C ILE A 76 -18.67 -31.43 -6.20
N GLU A 77 -19.35 -31.38 -7.35
CA GLU A 77 -20.71 -30.86 -7.49
C GLU A 77 -21.75 -31.59 -6.62
N ASP A 78 -21.51 -32.87 -6.28
CA ASP A 78 -22.42 -33.69 -5.47
C ASP A 78 -22.20 -33.52 -3.95
N PHE A 79 -21.16 -32.78 -3.54
CA PHE A 79 -20.91 -32.45 -2.13
C PHE A 79 -21.84 -31.29 -1.69
N SER A 80 -23.13 -31.61 -1.57
CA SER A 80 -24.21 -30.63 -1.44
C SER A 80 -24.17 -29.79 -0.15
N SER A 81 -23.58 -30.34 0.92
CA SER A 81 -23.43 -29.67 2.22
C SER A 81 -22.07 -28.97 2.39
N LEU A 82 -21.21 -28.96 1.37
CA LEU A 82 -19.84 -28.47 1.46
C LEU A 82 -19.79 -26.96 1.71
N GLN A 83 -19.24 -26.59 2.86
CA GLN A 83 -19.03 -25.22 3.31
C GLN A 83 -17.58 -24.78 3.10
N ASP A 84 -16.63 -25.68 3.34
CA ASP A 84 -15.21 -25.38 3.27
C ASP A 84 -14.50 -26.30 2.27
N LEU A 85 -13.86 -25.73 1.25
CA LEU A 85 -13.08 -26.48 0.27
C LEU A 85 -11.63 -26.01 0.25
N TYR A 86 -10.72 -26.90 0.65
CA TYR A 86 -9.27 -26.74 0.54
C TYR A 86 -8.74 -27.67 -0.54
N CYS A 87 -8.41 -27.12 -1.70
CA CYS A 87 -7.88 -27.86 -2.84
C CYS A 87 -6.60 -27.22 -3.43
N PHE A 88 -5.89 -26.47 -2.62
CA PHE A 88 -4.66 -25.78 -3.00
C PHE A 88 -3.47 -26.73 -3.23
N GLY A 89 -2.43 -26.27 -3.94
CA GLY A 89 -1.22 -27.05 -4.17
C GLY A 89 -1.43 -28.27 -5.07
N ASN A 90 -2.38 -28.18 -6.00
CA ASN A 90 -2.76 -29.25 -6.92
C ASN A 90 -2.46 -28.85 -8.37
N GLN A 91 -2.98 -29.61 -9.33
CA GLN A 91 -2.76 -29.42 -10.77
C GLN A 91 -4.07 -29.09 -11.51
N LEU A 92 -5.05 -28.50 -10.79
CA LEU A 92 -6.37 -28.21 -11.33
C LEU A 92 -6.29 -27.18 -12.46
N THR A 93 -6.87 -27.53 -13.60
CA THR A 93 -7.03 -26.62 -14.75
C THR A 93 -8.46 -26.09 -14.88
N ASN A 94 -9.42 -26.75 -14.23
CA ASN A 94 -10.81 -26.36 -14.10
C ASN A 94 -11.32 -26.68 -12.68
N LEU A 95 -12.31 -25.92 -12.23
CA LEU A 95 -13.01 -26.16 -10.98
C LEU A 95 -14.46 -25.72 -11.13
N ASN A 96 -15.39 -26.67 -11.09
CA ASN A 96 -16.82 -26.41 -11.15
C ASN A 96 -17.44 -26.57 -9.76
N ILE A 97 -17.79 -25.46 -9.14
CA ILE A 97 -18.42 -25.41 -7.81
C ILE A 97 -19.85 -24.84 -7.86
N SER A 98 -20.48 -24.86 -9.04
CA SER A 98 -21.77 -24.21 -9.25
C SER A 98 -22.92 -24.84 -8.44
N GLN A 99 -22.77 -26.09 -8.01
CA GLN A 99 -23.76 -26.80 -7.17
C GLN A 99 -23.47 -26.70 -5.67
N ASN A 100 -22.26 -26.29 -5.27
CA ASN A 100 -21.88 -26.10 -3.87
C ASN A 100 -22.39 -24.74 -3.34
N SER A 101 -23.71 -24.53 -3.40
CA SER A 101 -24.35 -23.22 -3.11
C SER A 101 -24.19 -22.75 -1.66
N VAL A 102 -23.85 -23.65 -0.73
CA VAL A 102 -23.60 -23.35 0.67
C VAL A 102 -22.13 -23.09 1.00
N LEU A 103 -21.25 -23.10 -0.01
CA LEU A 103 -19.81 -22.88 0.14
C LEU A 103 -19.52 -21.48 0.72
N ALA A 104 -18.86 -21.46 1.87
CA ALA A 104 -18.49 -20.27 2.62
C ALA A 104 -16.97 -19.96 2.52
N LEU A 105 -16.14 -20.97 2.32
CA LEU A 105 -14.68 -20.84 2.17
C LEU A 105 -14.20 -21.65 0.96
N LEU A 106 -13.40 -20.99 0.10
CA LEU A 106 -12.71 -21.65 -1.01
C LEU A 106 -11.24 -21.25 -1.08
N TRP A 107 -10.36 -22.23 -0.84
CA TRP A 107 -8.92 -22.08 -1.01
C TRP A 107 -8.44 -23.03 -2.12
N CYS A 108 -8.27 -22.49 -3.32
CA CYS A 108 -7.80 -23.22 -4.50
C CYS A 108 -6.50 -22.60 -5.08
N TYR A 109 -5.69 -21.99 -4.22
CA TYR A 109 -4.42 -21.37 -4.61
C TYR A 109 -3.38 -22.41 -5.06
N GLU A 110 -2.33 -21.97 -5.76
CA GLU A 110 -1.28 -22.88 -6.28
C GLU A 110 -1.85 -24.02 -7.13
N ASN A 111 -2.61 -23.63 -8.15
CA ASN A 111 -3.17 -24.50 -9.19
C ASN A 111 -2.86 -23.91 -10.58
N GLN A 112 -3.52 -24.42 -11.63
CA GLN A 112 -3.37 -23.97 -13.01
C GLN A 112 -4.68 -23.40 -13.56
N LEU A 113 -5.54 -22.87 -12.69
CA LEU A 113 -6.86 -22.35 -13.05
C LEU A 113 -6.72 -21.05 -13.84
N THR A 114 -7.50 -20.93 -14.91
CA THR A 114 -7.59 -19.72 -15.73
C THR A 114 -8.92 -18.98 -15.56
N THR A 115 -9.96 -19.71 -15.14
CA THR A 115 -11.32 -19.20 -14.91
C THR A 115 -11.96 -19.92 -13.72
N LEU A 116 -12.87 -19.23 -13.05
CA LEU A 116 -13.63 -19.73 -11.91
C LEU A 116 -14.92 -18.94 -11.85
N ASN A 117 -16.06 -19.63 -11.77
CA ASN A 117 -17.36 -19.00 -11.59
C ASN A 117 -17.82 -19.17 -10.16
N VAL A 118 -17.82 -18.08 -9.39
CA VAL A 118 -18.27 -18.03 -7.99
C VAL A 118 -19.66 -17.39 -7.81
N THR A 119 -20.36 -17.09 -8.92
CA THR A 119 -21.62 -16.32 -8.87
C THR A 119 -22.78 -17.06 -8.20
N GLN A 120 -22.71 -18.39 -8.10
CA GLN A 120 -23.70 -19.21 -7.38
C GLN A 120 -23.33 -19.44 -5.91
N ASN A 121 -22.09 -19.18 -5.52
CA ASN A 121 -21.59 -19.38 -4.16
C ASN A 121 -21.78 -18.09 -3.35
N THR A 122 -23.03 -17.63 -3.24
CA THR A 122 -23.36 -16.30 -2.68
C THR A 122 -23.06 -16.18 -1.18
N LEU A 123 -22.80 -17.29 -0.50
CA LEU A 123 -22.41 -17.34 0.91
C LEU A 123 -20.89 -17.28 1.13
N LEU A 124 -20.06 -17.17 0.07
CA LEU A 124 -18.62 -17.05 0.21
C LEU A 124 -18.23 -15.85 1.10
N THR A 125 -17.44 -16.16 2.13
CA THR A 125 -16.82 -15.23 3.06
C THR A 125 -15.31 -15.13 2.84
N GLU A 126 -14.68 -16.23 2.43
CA GLU A 126 -13.25 -16.30 2.13
C GLU A 126 -12.99 -16.93 0.76
N LEU A 127 -12.21 -16.21 -0.06
CA LEU A 127 -11.78 -16.69 -1.37
C LEU A 127 -10.28 -16.47 -1.55
N ASN A 128 -9.54 -17.56 -1.73
CA ASN A 128 -8.11 -17.54 -2.01
C ASN A 128 -7.80 -18.30 -3.30
N ILE A 129 -7.50 -17.54 -4.35
CA ILE A 129 -7.15 -18.03 -5.69
C ILE A 129 -5.71 -17.70 -6.08
N ARG A 130 -4.86 -17.39 -5.08
CA ARG A 130 -3.46 -17.00 -5.28
C ARG A 130 -2.70 -17.99 -6.17
N SER A 131 -1.68 -17.51 -6.90
CA SER A 131 -0.76 -18.37 -7.66
C SER A 131 -1.50 -19.28 -8.65
N ASN A 132 -2.26 -18.67 -9.55
CA ASN A 132 -2.98 -19.33 -10.65
C ASN A 132 -2.70 -18.54 -11.95
N GLN A 133 -3.58 -18.64 -12.95
CA GLN A 133 -3.45 -17.99 -14.24
C GLN A 133 -4.67 -17.12 -14.59
N PHE A 134 -5.34 -16.57 -13.56
CA PHE A 134 -6.54 -15.74 -13.74
C PHE A 134 -6.20 -14.37 -14.33
N SER A 135 -7.05 -13.90 -15.23
CA SER A 135 -7.03 -12.51 -15.73
C SER A 135 -8.31 -11.73 -15.40
N SER A 136 -9.36 -12.43 -14.96
CA SER A 136 -10.65 -11.86 -14.57
C SER A 136 -11.35 -12.75 -13.56
N LEU A 137 -12.19 -12.15 -12.72
CA LEU A 137 -13.04 -12.82 -11.75
C LEU A 137 -14.24 -11.90 -11.47
N ASP A 138 -15.44 -12.47 -11.43
CA ASP A 138 -16.65 -11.77 -11.01
C ASP A 138 -16.97 -12.16 -9.56
N VAL A 139 -16.83 -11.21 -8.63
CA VAL A 139 -17.17 -11.36 -7.21
C VAL A 139 -18.39 -10.53 -6.80
N THR A 140 -19.13 -9.98 -7.76
CA THR A 140 -20.22 -9.02 -7.50
C THR A 140 -21.41 -9.65 -6.79
N GLN A 141 -21.55 -10.98 -6.85
CA GLN A 141 -22.61 -11.73 -6.15
C GLN A 141 -22.19 -12.23 -4.76
N ASN A 142 -20.93 -12.03 -4.36
CA ASN A 142 -20.38 -12.54 -3.10
C ASN A 142 -20.32 -11.42 -2.05
N SER A 143 -21.48 -10.85 -1.71
CA SER A 143 -21.59 -9.69 -0.81
C SER A 143 -21.12 -9.95 0.63
N PHE A 144 -20.96 -11.23 1.00
CA PHE A 144 -20.46 -11.66 2.31
C PHE A 144 -18.92 -11.81 2.35
N LEU A 145 -18.20 -11.58 1.25
CA LEU A 145 -16.74 -11.68 1.24
C LEU A 145 -16.11 -10.71 2.24
N THR A 146 -15.33 -11.27 3.17
CA THR A 146 -14.49 -10.57 4.13
C THR A 146 -13.00 -10.68 3.78
N TYR A 147 -12.61 -11.78 3.13
CA TYR A 147 -11.24 -12.03 2.68
C TYR A 147 -11.19 -12.38 1.20
N LEU A 148 -10.39 -11.62 0.44
CA LEU A 148 -10.11 -11.91 -0.96
C LEU A 148 -8.60 -11.84 -1.25
N ASN A 149 -8.04 -12.95 -1.70
CA ASN A 149 -6.66 -13.03 -2.14
C ASN A 149 -6.57 -13.54 -3.58
N ILE A 150 -6.17 -12.64 -4.48
CA ILE A 150 -5.98 -12.91 -5.90
C ILE A 150 -4.51 -12.79 -6.33
N SER A 151 -3.59 -12.80 -5.37
CA SER A 151 -2.17 -12.53 -5.64
C SER A 151 -1.52 -13.51 -6.62
N SER A 152 -0.46 -13.08 -7.29
CA SER A 152 0.28 -13.90 -8.26
C SER A 152 -0.60 -14.46 -9.37
N ASN A 153 -1.26 -13.56 -10.09
CA ASN A 153 -2.12 -13.84 -11.24
C ASN A 153 -1.83 -12.80 -12.35
N GLN A 154 -2.76 -12.61 -13.29
CA GLN A 154 -2.61 -11.71 -14.43
C GLN A 154 -3.72 -10.65 -14.47
N PHE A 155 -4.27 -10.28 -13.30
CA PHE A 155 -5.32 -9.27 -13.21
C PHE A 155 -4.80 -7.88 -13.54
N ASN A 156 -5.59 -7.12 -14.31
CA ASN A 156 -5.41 -5.68 -14.49
C ASN A 156 -6.64 -4.87 -14.05
N THR A 157 -7.74 -5.55 -13.76
CA THR A 157 -9.00 -4.98 -13.27
C THR A 157 -9.71 -5.98 -12.37
N LEU A 158 -10.50 -5.47 -11.43
CA LEU A 158 -11.37 -6.22 -10.54
C LEU A 158 -12.45 -5.27 -10.03
N ASP A 159 -13.71 -5.69 -10.06
CA ASP A 159 -14.81 -4.98 -9.42
C ASP A 159 -15.05 -5.56 -8.03
N VAL A 160 -14.76 -4.77 -6.99
CA VAL A 160 -15.03 -5.10 -5.58
C VAL A 160 -16.12 -4.23 -4.95
N THR A 161 -16.86 -3.46 -5.76
CA THR A 161 -17.80 -2.44 -5.28
C THR A 161 -18.98 -3.01 -4.48
N GLN A 162 -19.31 -4.29 -4.68
CA GLN A 162 -20.38 -4.99 -3.97
C GLN A 162 -19.91 -5.73 -2.71
N ASN A 163 -18.59 -5.84 -2.49
CA ASN A 163 -18.02 -6.57 -1.35
C ASN A 163 -17.83 -5.64 -0.14
N LEU A 164 -18.93 -5.09 0.37
CA LEU A 164 -18.94 -4.04 1.41
C LEU A 164 -18.36 -4.51 2.77
N LEU A 165 -18.33 -5.83 3.00
CA LEU A 165 -17.80 -6.44 4.21
C LEU A 165 -16.31 -6.80 4.11
N LEU A 166 -15.66 -6.49 2.99
CA LEU A 166 -14.26 -6.85 2.75
C LEU A 166 -13.35 -6.15 3.78
N THR A 167 -12.63 -6.95 4.57
CA THR A 167 -11.66 -6.47 5.58
C THR A 167 -10.22 -6.66 5.10
N THR A 168 -9.97 -7.69 4.29
CA THR A 168 -8.67 -8.00 3.71
C THR A 168 -8.75 -8.17 2.20
N LEU A 169 -8.00 -7.34 1.47
CA LEU A 169 -7.83 -7.43 0.03
C LEU A 169 -6.35 -7.54 -0.34
N VAL A 170 -5.99 -8.63 -1.02
CA VAL A 170 -4.62 -8.92 -1.45
C VAL A 170 -4.58 -9.09 -2.97
N VAL A 171 -4.00 -8.09 -3.65
CA VAL A 171 -3.84 -8.06 -5.12
C VAL A 171 -2.38 -8.09 -5.57
N THR A 172 -1.48 -8.48 -4.67
CA THR A 172 -0.02 -8.49 -4.87
C THR A 172 0.41 -9.32 -6.09
N TYR A 173 1.45 -8.90 -6.82
CA TYR A 173 1.95 -9.58 -8.03
C TYR A 173 0.86 -9.76 -9.11
N ASN A 174 0.35 -8.65 -9.61
CA ASN A 174 -0.60 -8.59 -10.73
C ASN A 174 -0.17 -7.44 -11.68
N GLN A 175 -1.10 -6.94 -12.50
CA GLN A 175 -0.88 -5.91 -13.51
C GLN A 175 -1.83 -4.72 -13.31
N PHE A 176 -2.27 -4.46 -12.08
CA PHE A 176 -3.19 -3.35 -11.79
C PHE A 176 -2.50 -2.00 -11.96
N SER A 177 -3.17 -1.08 -12.66
CA SER A 177 -2.83 0.35 -12.69
C SER A 177 -3.82 1.21 -11.90
N SER A 178 -5.02 0.68 -11.64
CA SER A 178 -6.07 1.29 -10.85
C SER A 178 -6.96 0.23 -10.22
N LEU A 179 -7.60 0.58 -9.11
CA LEU A 179 -8.55 -0.26 -8.39
C LEU A 179 -9.45 0.65 -7.55
N ASP A 180 -10.76 0.51 -7.67
CA ASP A 180 -11.70 1.25 -6.82
C ASP A 180 -11.96 0.45 -5.54
N VAL A 181 -11.48 0.98 -4.42
CA VAL A 181 -11.72 0.43 -3.07
C VAL A 181 -12.57 1.35 -2.19
N THR A 182 -13.15 2.41 -2.78
CA THR A 182 -13.86 3.47 -2.04
C THR A 182 -15.16 2.97 -1.40
N HIS A 183 -15.70 1.85 -1.89
CA HIS A 183 -16.91 1.21 -1.34
C HIS A 183 -16.59 0.20 -0.23
N ASN A 184 -15.32 -0.23 -0.09
CA ASN A 184 -14.91 -1.24 0.87
C ASN A 184 -14.50 -0.58 2.20
N THR A 185 -15.43 0.14 2.84
CA THR A 185 -15.17 0.94 4.06
C THR A 185 -14.75 0.10 5.28
N SER A 186 -14.95 -1.21 5.21
CA SER A 186 -14.54 -2.18 6.24
C SER A 186 -13.07 -2.63 6.11
N LEU A 187 -12.34 -2.21 5.08
CA LEU A 187 -10.95 -2.64 4.84
C LEU A 187 -10.03 -2.23 6.01
N THR A 188 -9.33 -3.22 6.55
CA THR A 188 -8.26 -3.06 7.54
C THR A 188 -6.90 -3.38 6.93
N THR A 189 -6.86 -4.27 5.92
CA THR A 189 -5.62 -4.71 5.27
C THR A 189 -5.75 -4.60 3.75
N LEU A 190 -4.86 -3.82 3.14
CA LEU A 190 -4.76 -3.66 1.69
C LEU A 190 -3.33 -3.93 1.20
N ARG A 191 -3.17 -4.91 0.31
CA ARG A 191 -1.87 -5.31 -0.23
C ARG A 191 -1.82 -5.17 -1.74
N LEU A 192 -1.14 -4.12 -2.21
CA LEU A 192 -1.00 -3.70 -3.60
C LEU A 192 0.39 -3.99 -4.20
N THR A 193 1.30 -4.59 -3.44
CA THR A 193 2.71 -4.76 -3.82
C THR A 193 2.91 -5.39 -5.21
N SER A 194 3.91 -4.91 -5.97
CA SER A 194 4.28 -5.44 -7.29
C SER A 194 3.12 -5.38 -8.29
N ASN A 195 2.72 -4.14 -8.61
CA ASN A 195 1.71 -3.80 -9.62
C ASN A 195 2.22 -2.59 -10.42
N GLN A 196 1.32 -1.82 -11.04
CA GLN A 196 1.61 -0.65 -11.85
C GLN A 196 0.83 0.58 -11.36
N PHE A 197 0.50 0.65 -10.07
CA PHE A 197 -0.27 1.76 -9.51
C PHE A 197 0.56 3.04 -9.51
N ALA A 198 0.00 4.12 -10.07
CA ALA A 198 0.54 5.48 -9.92
C ALA A 198 -0.18 6.27 -8.80
N SER A 199 -1.40 5.87 -8.48
CA SER A 199 -2.26 6.45 -7.45
C SER A 199 -3.28 5.44 -6.95
N ILE A 200 -3.79 5.65 -5.74
CA ILE A 200 -4.91 4.89 -5.17
C ILE A 200 -5.74 5.85 -4.31
N ASP A 201 -7.06 5.78 -4.43
CA ASP A 201 -7.96 6.49 -3.52
C ASP A 201 -8.34 5.56 -2.38
N ILE A 202 -7.81 5.87 -1.20
CA ILE A 202 -8.08 5.16 0.07
C ILE A 202 -8.76 6.05 1.10
N SER A 203 -9.36 7.17 0.65
CA SER A 203 -9.99 8.17 1.52
C SER A 203 -11.18 7.64 2.32
N GLN A 204 -11.86 6.60 1.81
CA GLN A 204 -12.99 5.96 2.47
C GLN A 204 -12.60 4.75 3.34
N ASN A 205 -11.35 4.29 3.26
CA ASN A 205 -10.85 3.14 4.02
C ASN A 205 -10.29 3.61 5.38
N ILE A 206 -11.13 4.28 6.17
CA ILE A 206 -10.74 4.91 7.45
C ILE A 206 -10.28 3.90 8.52
N ASN A 207 -10.63 2.63 8.35
CA ASN A 207 -10.24 1.53 9.25
C ASN A 207 -8.93 0.84 8.83
N LEU A 208 -8.23 1.35 7.81
CA LEU A 208 -7.03 0.72 7.27
C LEU A 208 -5.88 0.78 8.30
N THR A 209 -5.40 -0.38 8.72
CA THR A 209 -4.32 -0.55 9.70
C THR A 209 -3.02 -1.07 9.05
N TRP A 210 -3.12 -1.82 7.95
CA TRP A 210 -1.96 -2.32 7.18
C TRP A 210 -2.08 -1.98 5.69
N LEU A 211 -1.08 -1.27 5.18
CA LEU A 211 -0.93 -0.96 3.76
C LEU A 211 0.45 -1.38 3.24
N THR A 212 0.46 -2.27 2.23
CA THR A 212 1.68 -2.59 1.48
C THR A 212 1.52 -2.21 0.01
N ALA A 213 2.25 -1.20 -0.44
CA ALA A 213 2.18 -0.61 -1.77
C ALA A 213 3.55 -0.62 -2.51
N SER A 214 4.51 -1.40 -2.02
CA SER A 214 5.86 -1.49 -2.57
C SER A 214 5.91 -1.96 -4.04
N ILE A 215 6.93 -1.56 -4.79
CA ILE A 215 7.17 -1.95 -6.18
C ILE A 215 5.96 -1.55 -7.06
N ASN A 216 5.76 -0.25 -7.17
CA ASN A 216 4.72 0.40 -7.97
C ASN A 216 5.29 1.66 -8.63
N GLN A 217 4.43 2.61 -9.01
CA GLN A 217 4.80 3.87 -9.68
C GLN A 217 4.27 5.08 -8.90
N PHE A 218 4.05 4.96 -7.58
CA PHE A 218 3.52 6.05 -6.77
C PHE A 218 4.49 7.22 -6.73
N ALA A 219 4.05 8.40 -7.20
CA ALA A 219 4.76 9.66 -7.03
C ALA A 219 4.33 10.41 -5.75
N SER A 220 3.11 10.12 -5.28
CA SER A 220 2.55 10.61 -4.03
C SER A 220 1.51 9.61 -3.50
N ILE A 221 1.22 9.68 -2.20
CA ILE A 221 0.12 8.95 -1.57
C ILE A 221 -0.54 9.87 -0.54
N ASP A 222 -1.87 9.92 -0.54
CA ASP A 222 -2.65 10.63 0.48
C ASP A 222 -3.06 9.63 1.57
N LEU A 223 -2.60 9.89 2.80
CA LEU A 223 -2.85 9.07 3.99
C LEU A 223 -3.67 9.82 5.04
N SER A 224 -4.18 11.01 4.73
CA SER A 224 -4.81 11.93 5.68
C SER A 224 -6.08 11.40 6.33
N GLN A 225 -6.75 10.43 5.70
CA GLN A 225 -7.96 9.79 6.24
C GLN A 225 -7.68 8.45 6.94
N ASN A 226 -6.48 7.89 6.79
CA ASN A 226 -6.15 6.56 7.31
C ASN A 226 -5.55 6.67 8.73
N LEU A 227 -6.31 7.27 9.66
CA LEU A 227 -5.85 7.60 11.01
C LEU A 227 -5.50 6.35 11.85
N ALA A 228 -6.09 5.20 11.51
CA ALA A 228 -5.84 3.92 12.16
C ALA A 228 -4.58 3.18 11.64
N LEU A 229 -3.82 3.78 10.71
CA LEU A 229 -2.70 3.10 10.05
C LEU A 229 -1.59 2.78 11.04
N VAL A 230 -1.30 1.47 11.21
CA VAL A 230 -0.27 0.95 12.12
C VAL A 230 1.02 0.66 11.35
N SER A 231 0.92 0.21 10.10
CA SER A 231 2.08 -0.15 9.30
C SER A 231 1.92 0.23 7.84
N LEU A 232 2.94 0.90 7.33
CA LEU A 232 3.06 1.32 5.93
C LEU A 232 4.36 0.78 5.33
N SER A 233 4.23 0.04 4.22
CA SER A 233 5.35 -0.34 3.37
C SER A 233 5.11 0.16 1.95
N ILE A 234 6.00 1.01 1.43
CA ILE A 234 5.91 1.65 0.11
C ILE A 234 7.28 1.70 -0.59
N ILE A 235 8.05 0.63 -0.45
CA ILE A 235 9.41 0.46 -0.99
C ILE A 235 9.41 0.53 -2.52
N GLU A 236 10.48 1.01 -3.15
CA GLU A 236 10.65 0.97 -4.62
C GLU A 236 9.47 1.62 -5.36
N ASN A 237 9.30 2.93 -5.10
CA ASN A 237 8.34 3.79 -5.77
C ASN A 237 9.05 5.08 -6.25
N GLN A 238 8.29 6.13 -6.55
CA GLN A 238 8.79 7.41 -7.07
C GLN A 238 8.43 8.58 -6.14
N LEU A 239 8.21 8.30 -4.84
CA LEU A 239 7.78 9.32 -3.87
C LEU A 239 8.86 10.38 -3.69
N THR A 240 8.51 11.66 -3.81
CA THR A 240 9.40 12.79 -3.51
C THR A 240 9.21 13.34 -2.10
N SER A 241 8.07 13.03 -1.50
CA SER A 241 7.67 13.40 -0.15
C SER A 241 6.70 12.37 0.40
N ILE A 242 6.62 12.28 1.72
CA ILE A 242 5.63 11.48 2.42
C ILE A 242 5.15 12.27 3.63
N ASP A 243 3.82 12.39 3.76
CA ASP A 243 3.18 13.01 4.91
C ASP A 243 2.48 11.93 5.73
N VAL A 244 2.93 11.75 6.97
CA VAL A 244 2.37 10.83 7.95
C VAL A 244 1.99 11.53 9.26
N SER A 245 1.86 12.86 9.21
CA SER A 245 1.63 13.70 10.40
C SER A 245 0.31 13.38 11.12
N GLU A 246 -0.71 12.95 10.38
CA GLU A 246 -2.03 12.57 10.91
C GLU A 246 -2.10 11.09 11.36
N ASN A 247 -1.10 10.26 11.02
CA ASN A 247 -1.09 8.81 11.32
C ASN A 247 -0.46 8.52 12.70
N ALA A 248 -1.08 9.01 13.77
CA ALA A 248 -0.55 8.91 15.14
C ALA A 248 -0.36 7.45 15.63
N GLU A 249 -1.12 6.50 15.10
CA GLU A 249 -1.04 5.07 15.43
C GLU A 249 0.11 4.33 14.71
N LEU A 250 0.87 5.01 13.84
CA LEU A 250 1.90 4.40 13.02
C LEU A 250 3.06 3.86 13.86
N GLN A 251 3.29 2.55 13.77
CA GLN A 251 4.36 1.83 14.45
C GLN A 251 5.50 1.45 13.50
N GLY A 252 5.23 1.35 12.19
CA GLY A 252 6.25 1.01 11.21
C GLY A 252 6.10 1.75 9.89
N LEU A 253 7.14 2.48 9.52
CA LEU A 253 7.30 3.10 8.21
C LEU A 253 8.46 2.45 7.46
N VAL A 254 8.16 1.87 6.29
CA VAL A 254 9.15 1.29 5.38
C VAL A 254 9.01 1.94 4.00
N CYS A 255 9.88 2.90 3.73
CA CYS A 255 9.90 3.81 2.59
C CYS A 255 11.20 3.70 1.74
N ASP A 256 11.94 2.60 1.88
CA ASP A 256 13.20 2.34 1.18
C ASP A 256 13.09 2.54 -0.35
N ASN A 257 14.17 2.96 -1.00
CA ASN A 257 14.29 3.11 -2.45
C ASN A 257 13.19 3.98 -3.06
N ASN A 258 13.11 5.23 -2.61
CA ASN A 258 12.25 6.27 -3.18
C ASN A 258 13.10 7.51 -3.54
N LEU A 259 12.46 8.65 -3.78
CA LEU A 259 13.12 9.92 -4.09
C LEU A 259 12.85 10.97 -2.99
N ILE A 260 12.57 10.52 -1.76
CA ILE A 260 12.12 11.39 -0.68
C ILE A 260 13.27 12.28 -0.21
N THR A 261 12.98 13.58 -0.08
CA THR A 261 13.99 14.57 0.32
C THR A 261 13.93 14.93 1.80
N ASN A 262 12.75 14.87 2.42
CA ASN A 262 12.56 15.24 3.81
C ASN A 262 11.47 14.36 4.41
N ILE A 263 11.66 13.95 5.66
CA ILE A 263 10.65 13.20 6.42
C ILE A 263 10.56 13.80 7.82
N ASP A 264 9.34 14.18 8.21
CA ASP A 264 9.02 14.56 9.57
C ASP A 264 8.14 13.50 10.24
N LEU A 265 8.70 12.84 11.26
CA LEU A 265 8.04 11.79 12.04
C LEU A 265 7.73 12.26 13.48
N SER A 266 7.77 13.56 13.75
CA SER A 266 7.61 14.09 15.12
C SER A 266 6.27 13.76 15.77
N GLN A 267 5.22 13.50 14.97
CA GLN A 267 3.88 13.16 15.46
C GLN A 267 3.67 11.66 15.69
N ASN A 268 4.55 10.80 15.16
CA ASN A 268 4.37 9.34 15.19
C ASN A 268 5.04 8.74 16.43
N THR A 269 4.47 9.00 17.61
CA THR A 269 5.06 8.66 18.92
C THR A 269 5.18 7.15 19.18
N LEU A 270 4.48 6.30 18.41
CA LEU A 270 4.47 4.84 18.57
C LEU A 270 5.45 4.11 17.64
N LEU A 271 6.25 4.84 16.85
CA LEU A 271 7.20 4.23 15.90
C LEU A 271 8.20 3.29 16.58
N GLN A 272 8.34 2.12 15.97
CA GLN A 272 9.30 1.07 16.31
C GLN A 272 10.19 0.72 15.10
N THR A 273 9.70 0.95 13.88
CA THR A 273 10.43 0.69 12.63
C THR A 273 10.45 1.93 11.75
N VAL A 274 11.64 2.39 11.39
CA VAL A 274 11.88 3.45 10.39
C VAL A 274 12.92 2.97 9.40
N ARG A 275 12.48 2.71 8.18
CA ARG A 275 13.32 2.25 7.08
C ARG A 275 13.12 3.17 5.90
N CYS A 276 14.12 3.98 5.58
CA CYS A 276 14.09 4.91 4.45
C CYS A 276 15.46 4.95 3.76
N GLU A 277 16.06 3.77 3.63
CA GLU A 277 17.29 3.54 2.87
C GLU A 277 17.12 3.98 1.41
N GLY A 278 18.19 4.46 0.77
CA GLY A 278 18.21 4.68 -0.68
C GLY A 278 17.23 5.77 -1.13
N ASN A 279 17.12 6.85 -0.35
CA ASN A 279 16.34 8.04 -0.68
C ASN A 279 17.27 9.22 -1.04
N GLN A 280 16.73 10.43 -1.07
CA GLN A 280 17.48 11.68 -1.30
C GLN A 280 17.40 12.59 -0.06
N LEU A 281 17.38 11.99 1.14
CA LEU A 281 17.10 12.74 2.36
C LEU A 281 18.15 13.83 2.59
N THR A 282 17.67 15.04 2.86
CA THR A 282 18.44 16.18 3.37
C THR A 282 18.07 16.49 4.83
N SER A 283 16.88 16.08 5.26
CA SER A 283 16.49 16.11 6.67
C SER A 283 15.64 14.89 7.04
N LEU A 284 15.82 14.43 8.27
CA LEU A 284 15.01 13.40 8.89
C LEU A 284 14.77 13.78 10.35
N ASN A 285 13.50 14.00 10.71
CA ASN A 285 13.12 14.28 12.08
C ASN A 285 12.40 13.09 12.70
N ILE A 286 13.05 12.44 13.66
CA ILE A 286 12.48 11.35 14.46
C ILE A 286 12.32 11.73 15.94
N LYS A 287 12.49 13.01 16.30
CA LYS A 287 12.26 13.55 17.65
C LYS A 287 10.76 13.56 17.95
N ASN A 288 10.24 12.40 18.29
CA ASN A 288 8.84 12.09 18.50
C ASN A 288 8.52 11.78 19.97
N GLY A 289 9.45 12.06 20.89
CA GLY A 289 9.33 11.69 22.31
C GLY A 289 9.54 10.20 22.60
N ASN A 290 9.89 9.39 21.59
CA ASN A 290 10.12 7.96 21.68
C ASN A 290 11.21 7.48 20.69
N SER A 291 12.20 8.31 20.36
CA SER A 291 13.30 7.95 19.43
C SER A 291 14.00 6.66 19.87
N ASN A 292 14.23 6.49 21.18
CA ASN A 292 14.87 5.31 21.75
C ASN A 292 14.00 4.03 21.67
N GLY A 293 12.69 4.17 21.39
CA GLY A 293 11.78 3.05 21.14
C GLY A 293 11.91 2.45 19.73
N ILE A 294 12.68 3.09 18.83
CA ILE A 294 12.90 2.59 17.47
C ILE A 294 13.92 1.45 17.49
N ILE A 295 13.42 0.24 17.25
CA ILE A 295 14.19 -1.02 17.28
C ILE A 295 14.74 -1.44 15.92
N SER A 296 14.17 -0.94 14.82
CA SER A 296 14.69 -1.14 13.46
C SER A 296 14.81 0.21 12.77
N PHE A 297 16.05 0.61 12.50
CA PHE A 297 16.37 1.91 11.92
C PHE A 297 17.38 1.73 10.79
N HIS A 298 16.95 2.02 9.55
CA HIS A 298 17.82 1.92 8.37
C HIS A 298 17.64 3.17 7.51
N THR A 299 18.70 3.96 7.38
CA THR A 299 18.72 5.24 6.64
C THR A 299 19.97 5.40 5.77
N ILE A 300 20.70 4.30 5.53
CA ILE A 300 21.87 4.27 4.65
C ILE A 300 21.51 4.67 3.21
N ASN A 301 22.51 5.00 2.40
CA ASN A 301 22.35 5.41 1.00
C ASN A 301 21.52 6.70 0.84
N ASN A 302 21.67 7.65 1.76
CA ASN A 302 21.16 9.02 1.74
C ASN A 302 22.34 10.02 1.82
N PRO A 303 23.10 10.22 0.73
CA PRO A 303 24.40 10.91 0.78
C PRO A 303 24.35 12.40 1.13
N ASN A 304 23.16 13.02 1.13
CA ASN A 304 22.96 14.44 1.46
C ASN A 304 22.36 14.64 2.88
N LEU A 305 22.19 13.56 3.64
CA LEU A 305 21.65 13.63 5.00
C LEU A 305 22.79 13.92 5.99
N ASP A 306 22.91 15.17 6.43
CA ASP A 306 23.98 15.58 7.35
C ASP A 306 23.57 15.46 8.83
N CYS A 307 22.27 15.54 9.12
CA CYS A 307 21.74 15.54 10.48
C CYS A 307 20.41 14.79 10.58
N ILE A 308 20.29 13.93 11.58
CA ILE A 308 19.05 13.27 11.99
C ILE A 308 18.61 13.87 13.33
N GLN A 309 17.41 14.44 13.38
CA GLN A 309 16.89 15.05 14.58
C GLN A 309 16.24 13.99 15.48
N VAL A 310 16.71 13.88 16.72
CA VAL A 310 16.35 12.83 17.68
C VAL A 310 15.98 13.40 19.05
N ASP A 311 15.37 12.58 19.90
CA ASP A 311 15.16 12.93 21.30
C ASP A 311 16.47 13.03 22.09
N ALA A 312 16.46 13.85 23.14
CA ALA A 312 17.67 14.22 23.88
C ALA A 312 18.39 13.02 24.53
N ASP A 313 17.69 11.94 24.83
CA ASP A 313 18.24 10.71 25.40
C ASP A 313 19.05 9.88 24.37
N VAL A 314 18.78 10.07 23.07
CA VAL A 314 19.45 9.36 21.97
C VAL A 314 20.70 10.09 21.49
N VAL A 315 20.77 11.43 21.54
CA VAL A 315 21.86 12.26 20.96
C VAL A 315 23.27 11.70 21.25
N ASP A 316 23.55 11.33 22.50
CA ASP A 316 24.86 10.81 22.93
C ASP A 316 24.88 9.27 23.09
N ASN A 317 23.75 8.59 22.86
CA ASN A 317 23.57 7.15 23.09
C ASN A 317 22.93 6.45 21.87
N ILE A 318 23.50 6.69 20.68
CA ILE A 318 23.00 6.10 19.43
C ILE A 318 22.95 4.56 19.55
N PRO A 319 21.80 3.90 19.33
CA PRO A 319 21.69 2.45 19.39
C PRO A 319 22.60 1.77 18.37
N ALA A 320 23.31 0.73 18.80
CA ALA A 320 24.31 0.04 17.97
C ALA A 320 23.73 -0.72 16.76
N ASN A 321 22.41 -0.92 16.74
CA ASN A 321 21.67 -1.59 15.66
C ASN A 321 21.08 -0.60 14.64
N TRP A 322 21.36 0.69 14.75
CA TRP A 322 20.94 1.70 13.78
C TRP A 322 21.92 1.77 12.61
N ASP A 323 21.40 1.65 11.40
CA ASP A 323 22.19 1.75 10.17
C ASP A 323 21.97 3.14 9.54
N TYR A 324 23.06 3.89 9.36
CA TYR A 324 23.08 5.24 8.79
C TYR A 324 24.42 5.51 8.07
N ASP A 325 24.44 6.49 7.16
CA ASP A 325 25.66 6.82 6.40
C ASP A 325 26.76 7.44 7.28
N ALA A 326 28.01 7.21 6.89
CA ALA A 326 29.14 7.81 7.59
C ALA A 326 29.14 9.34 7.44
N GLY A 327 29.24 10.06 8.55
CA GLY A 327 29.25 11.53 8.59
C GLY A 327 27.93 12.15 9.05
N VAL A 328 26.84 11.38 9.07
CA VAL A 328 25.57 11.79 9.65
C VAL A 328 25.75 12.09 11.13
N SER A 329 25.28 13.26 11.56
CA SER A 329 25.21 13.66 12.95
C SER A 329 23.82 13.45 13.54
N PHE A 330 23.73 13.31 14.85
CA PHE A 330 22.47 13.24 15.57
C PHE A 330 22.38 14.44 16.51
N SER A 331 21.25 15.13 16.50
CA SER A 331 21.04 16.33 17.32
C SER A 331 19.60 16.40 17.81
N ASN A 332 19.37 17.09 18.92
CA ASN A 332 18.01 17.44 19.35
C ASN A 332 17.41 18.61 18.56
N ASP A 333 18.23 19.25 17.72
CA ASP A 333 17.93 20.38 16.87
C ASP A 333 18.88 20.34 15.66
N CYS A 334 18.35 19.96 14.50
CA CYS A 334 19.09 19.93 13.24
C CYS A 334 18.95 21.24 12.45
N GLU A 335 18.32 22.27 13.02
CA GLU A 335 18.40 23.62 12.44
C GLU A 335 19.84 24.10 12.58
N TYR A 336 20.65 23.85 11.56
CA TYR A 336 21.91 24.55 11.40
C TYR A 336 21.59 26.05 11.47
N LEU A 337 22.35 26.79 12.28
CA LEU A 337 22.49 28.25 12.18
C LEU A 337 23.19 28.59 10.84
N GLY A 338 22.60 28.16 9.73
CA GLY A 338 22.94 28.60 8.41
C GLY A 338 22.60 30.07 8.33
N VAL A 339 23.58 30.88 7.96
CA VAL A 339 23.27 32.21 7.44
C VAL A 339 22.47 31.94 6.18
N ASN A 340 21.15 32.20 6.19
CA ASN A 340 20.31 32.06 4.99
C ASN A 340 21.08 32.62 3.79
N ASP A 341 21.19 31.84 2.71
CA ASP A 341 21.63 32.40 1.44
C ASP A 341 20.67 33.55 1.13
N ASN A 342 21.20 34.77 1.09
CA ASN A 342 20.40 35.99 0.93
C ASN A 342 19.65 35.90 -0.42
N GLU A 343 18.38 35.48 -0.39
CA GLU A 343 17.42 35.67 -1.47
C GLU A 343 17.05 37.16 -1.58
N LEU A 344 18.02 37.99 -1.94
CA LEU A 344 17.77 39.39 -2.24
C LEU A 344 17.07 39.49 -3.59
N SER A 345 15.95 40.19 -3.65
CA SER A 345 15.34 40.58 -4.93
C SER A 345 16.38 41.33 -5.77
N GLU A 346 16.28 41.26 -7.10
CA GLU A 346 17.28 41.86 -7.98
C GLU A 346 17.40 43.38 -7.76
N ILE A 347 18.46 43.80 -7.05
CA ILE A 347 18.73 45.22 -6.82
C ILE A 347 19.39 45.83 -8.06
N SER A 348 18.79 46.90 -8.57
CA SER A 348 19.33 47.68 -9.69
C SER A 348 19.82 49.05 -9.21
N ILE A 349 20.89 49.54 -9.84
CA ILE A 349 21.42 50.89 -9.60
C ILE A 349 21.47 51.67 -10.91
N TYR A 350 20.92 52.87 -10.93
CA TYR A 350 20.84 53.69 -12.15
C TYR A 350 20.87 55.19 -11.84
N PRO A 351 21.32 56.03 -12.78
CA PRO A 351 22.18 55.64 -13.90
C PRO A 351 23.53 55.14 -13.38
N ASN A 352 24.10 54.09 -13.99
CA ASN A 352 25.46 53.64 -13.69
C ASN A 352 26.14 53.29 -15.02
N PRO A 353 27.06 54.11 -15.54
CA PRO A 353 27.75 55.24 -14.88
C PRO A 353 26.87 56.47 -14.56
N THR A 354 27.22 57.21 -13.51
CA THR A 354 26.54 58.45 -13.05
C THR A 354 27.44 59.69 -13.09
N ASN A 355 26.83 60.88 -13.15
CA ASN A 355 27.49 62.19 -12.99
C ASN A 355 27.14 62.84 -11.65
N ASP A 356 25.85 62.98 -11.32
CA ASP A 356 25.43 63.78 -10.16
C ASP A 356 24.66 62.96 -9.13
N LYS A 357 23.76 62.09 -9.57
CA LYS A 357 22.84 61.34 -8.70
C LYS A 357 22.81 59.86 -9.06
N LEU A 358 22.72 59.02 -8.03
CA LEU A 358 22.60 57.57 -8.16
C LEU A 358 21.34 57.11 -7.41
N PHE A 359 20.55 56.27 -8.05
CA PHE A 359 19.34 55.67 -7.50
C PHE A 359 19.55 54.17 -7.30
N ALA A 360 19.02 53.62 -6.21
CA ALA A 360 18.91 52.18 -5.97
C ALA A 360 17.43 51.79 -5.97
N ALA A 361 17.07 50.80 -6.79
CA ALA A 361 15.73 50.24 -6.82
C ALA A 361 15.77 48.74 -6.52
N ILE A 362 14.73 48.27 -5.84
CA ILE A 362 14.53 46.89 -5.40
C ILE A 362 13.09 46.47 -5.72
N GLY A 363 12.84 45.18 -5.87
CA GLY A 363 11.49 44.65 -6.14
C GLY A 363 10.49 44.94 -5.01
N ASP A 364 9.19 44.84 -5.31
CA ASP A 364 8.08 45.36 -4.50
C ASP A 364 7.95 44.80 -3.06
N THR A 365 8.73 43.79 -2.66
CA THR A 365 8.64 43.14 -1.35
C THR A 365 9.82 43.39 -0.40
N ASP A 366 10.84 44.13 -0.82
CA ASP A 366 12.04 44.37 -0.01
C ASP A 366 12.17 45.87 0.31
N THR A 367 12.64 46.20 1.51
CA THR A 367 12.84 47.61 1.93
C THR A 367 14.31 47.94 2.12
N ILE A 368 14.77 49.01 1.45
CA ILE A 368 16.15 49.52 1.64
C ILE A 368 16.23 50.22 3.00
N GLN A 369 17.11 49.72 3.86
CA GLN A 369 17.37 50.27 5.19
C GLN A 369 18.50 51.30 5.17
N SER A 370 19.57 51.03 4.40
CA SER A 370 20.68 51.97 4.23
C SER A 370 21.46 51.73 2.94
N LEU A 371 22.06 52.81 2.43
CA LEU A 371 22.97 52.87 1.31
C LEU A 371 24.29 53.51 1.79
N GLN A 372 25.37 52.73 1.73
CA GLN A 372 26.70 53.18 2.13
C GLN A 372 27.64 53.15 0.92
N LEU A 373 28.20 54.29 0.56
CA LEU A 373 29.13 54.42 -0.57
C LEU A 373 30.57 54.43 -0.06
N PHE A 374 31.40 53.54 -0.59
CA PHE A 374 32.81 53.38 -0.22
C PHE A 374 33.74 53.69 -1.41
N SER A 375 34.93 54.20 -1.10
CA SER A 375 36.05 54.16 -2.05
C SER A 375 36.47 52.71 -2.32
N VAL A 376 37.21 52.47 -3.42
CA VAL A 376 37.82 51.15 -3.70
C VAL A 376 38.81 50.68 -2.63
N THR A 377 39.29 51.59 -1.78
CA THR A 377 40.16 51.27 -0.63
C THR A 377 39.37 50.98 0.66
N GLY A 378 38.03 50.97 0.61
CA GLY A 378 37.16 50.67 1.75
C GLY A 378 36.86 51.85 2.67
N LYS A 379 37.20 53.09 2.30
CA LYS A 379 36.84 54.28 3.09
C LYS A 379 35.37 54.62 2.84
N LEU A 380 34.57 54.72 3.91
CA LEU A 380 33.19 55.23 3.83
C LEU A 380 33.19 56.70 3.40
N LEU A 381 32.43 57.01 2.35
CA LEU A 381 32.30 58.34 1.77
C LEU A 381 30.93 58.95 2.02
N LEU A 382 29.89 58.12 2.03
CA LEU A 382 28.51 58.54 2.23
C LEU A 382 27.71 57.42 2.92
N ASP A 383 26.83 57.81 3.82
CA ASP A 383 25.88 56.94 4.51
C ASP A 383 24.50 57.60 4.47
N SER A 384 23.51 56.92 3.88
CA SER A 384 22.18 57.47 3.63
C SER A 384 21.12 56.39 3.76
N ASN A 385 19.95 56.75 4.31
CA ASN A 385 18.79 55.87 4.35
C ASN A 385 17.78 56.18 3.22
N LEU A 386 18.18 57.04 2.27
CA LEU A 386 17.39 57.37 1.09
C LEU A 386 17.76 56.44 -0.07
N THR A 387 16.83 56.24 -0.99
CA THR A 387 17.06 55.47 -2.24
C THR A 387 17.81 56.28 -3.31
N GLU A 388 18.04 57.57 -3.07
CA GLU A 388 18.80 58.50 -3.90
C GLU A 388 20.04 58.99 -3.15
N ILE A 389 21.18 59.00 -3.84
CA ILE A 389 22.45 59.52 -3.33
C ILE A 389 23.00 60.58 -4.30
N ASP A 390 23.42 61.72 -3.75
CA ASP A 390 24.19 62.74 -4.46
C ASP A 390 25.69 62.39 -4.44
N VAL A 391 26.26 62.22 -5.63
CA VAL A 391 27.67 61.91 -5.86
C VAL A 391 28.39 62.99 -6.66
N SER A 392 27.76 64.16 -6.88
CA SER A 392 28.31 65.27 -7.67
C SER A 392 29.67 65.76 -7.15
N ASN A 393 29.88 65.73 -5.84
CA ASN A 393 31.10 66.18 -5.17
C ASN A 393 32.24 65.15 -5.17
N LEU A 394 32.03 63.96 -5.74
CA LEU A 394 33.04 62.90 -5.79
C LEU A 394 33.87 62.97 -7.08
N PRO A 395 35.19 62.73 -7.02
CA PRO A 395 36.02 62.61 -8.22
C PRO A 395 35.55 61.50 -9.15
N THR A 396 35.81 61.66 -10.46
CA THR A 396 35.67 60.59 -11.46
C THR A 396 36.40 59.33 -11.00
N GLY A 397 35.72 58.19 -10.99
CA GLY A 397 36.30 56.97 -10.46
C GLY A 397 35.31 55.85 -10.18
N MET A 398 35.84 54.74 -9.66
CA MET A 398 35.07 53.58 -9.23
C MET A 398 34.77 53.66 -7.73
N TYR A 399 33.56 53.28 -7.34
CA TYR A 399 33.10 53.22 -5.97
C TYR A 399 32.32 51.92 -5.72
N LEU A 400 32.18 51.54 -4.46
CA LEU A 400 31.38 50.40 -4.03
C LEU A 400 30.18 50.89 -3.24
N LEU A 401 28.97 50.58 -3.70
CA LEU A 401 27.74 50.87 -2.99
C LEU A 401 27.29 49.61 -2.25
N LYS A 402 27.30 49.67 -0.93
CA LYS A 402 26.72 48.66 -0.06
C LYS A 402 25.27 49.04 0.23
N ILE A 403 24.37 48.10 0.01
CA ILE A 403 22.92 48.26 0.08
C ILE A 403 22.43 47.29 1.14
N GLN A 404 21.98 47.81 2.27
CA GLN A 404 21.35 47.03 3.32
C GLN A 404 19.84 47.06 3.12
N THR A 405 19.22 45.89 3.15
CA THR A 405 17.77 45.71 3.10
C THR A 405 17.31 44.98 4.36
N ASP A 406 16.00 44.89 4.54
CA ASP A 406 15.36 44.02 5.54
C ASP A 406 15.63 42.52 5.34
N LYS A 407 15.95 42.09 4.12
CA LYS A 407 16.24 40.68 3.81
C LYS A 407 17.72 40.34 3.67
N GLY A 408 18.62 41.31 3.64
CA GLY A 408 20.05 41.06 3.49
C GLY A 408 20.87 42.21 2.93
N LEU A 409 22.10 41.90 2.54
CA LEU A 409 23.12 42.88 2.13
C LEU A 409 23.60 42.62 0.70
N SER A 410 23.60 43.66 -0.14
CA SER A 410 24.14 43.63 -1.51
C SER A 410 25.26 44.64 -1.68
N VAL A 411 26.24 44.35 -2.54
CA VAL A 411 27.27 45.30 -2.94
C VAL A 411 27.26 45.46 -4.45
N LYS A 412 27.14 46.70 -4.93
CA LYS A 412 27.14 47.07 -6.34
C LYS A 412 28.31 48.00 -6.66
N LYS A 413 28.90 47.81 -7.83
CA LYS A 413 29.95 48.68 -8.35
C LYS A 413 29.34 49.92 -8.99
N VAL A 414 29.79 51.11 -8.60
CA VAL A 414 29.35 52.41 -9.14
C VAL A 414 30.50 53.04 -9.93
N ILE A 415 30.20 53.56 -11.11
CA ILE A 415 31.14 54.35 -11.93
C ILE A 415 30.69 55.81 -11.94
N LYS A 416 31.50 56.70 -11.38
CA LYS A 416 31.33 58.16 -11.49
C LYS A 416 32.14 58.66 -12.67
N LYS A 417 31.49 59.38 -13.59
CA LYS A 417 32.16 60.08 -14.70
C LYS A 417 32.64 61.47 -14.30
#